data_AF-A0A8T6WSW1-F1
#
_entry.id   AF-A0A8T6WSW1-F1
#
_cell.length_a   1.000
_cell.length_b   1.000
_cell.length_c   1.000
_cell.angle_alpha   90.00
_cell.angle_beta   90.00
_cell.angle_gamma   90.00
#
_symmetry.space_group_name_H-M   'P 1'
#
loop_
_entity.id
_entity.type
_entity.pdbx_description
1 polymer ?
#
loop_
_entity_poly.entity_id
_entity_poly.type
_entity_poly.pdbx_seq_one_letter_code
_entity_poly.pdbx_strand_id
1 'polypeptide(L)'
;MRNPYVELEKTDTTVRCFNIIGDKEKITTPSMLTKEKNSLMLFERFTEEDTEDEKVAISEERICHLPHLLPDFRKNTVRQRVKDLTVDMEEDVISLSYYPDPYVFRSLEKQDVKMLFIKDVSSKVRFRALFDFLIGLRDIFPLDTAFVFLSPTDVEVLPFLIYLGVDVVNIDPFFLRIWKEEERALLQNLYFGWNVGVKKLLYSKREEIHSLLRKYNKRYLNLLFKTFRRVTRKGKFRNFIEMWSHTSHQANASLNILDHGRRKFFTTYVPLEKATEYDFIGAEAFQRPIVSMYARKLTQHYVPPSSKIILFLPCAAKKPYSDSPSHRQFINAIHSGAGPARYKIHEVMITSPFGIVPRELEASPPGVNYEITVTGYWSERELTHTAVLVKSYLKKQKKRNDDLHIFVHLEGGYLQAVKRALEDTSLDYAVTTKGHPRNQNSLQSLQNKLKEIIDRDVNLTELRQRSRETIKSVLSYQFDCHIAEKMVKGRRAAGKPRTERWRLSETVQFFPEIGFFVPLLKGAELLSNTGWAVDLNKHPKDRLLQGNMVEKTRRNLHSGEVFIGRVHKRPVLAAQALVPSDKMRNARKLNIGKILKRY
;
A
#
# COMPACT_ATOMS: atom_id res chain seq x y z
N MET A 1 7.09 31.12 -39.05
CA MET A 1 7.86 29.86 -39.10
C MET A 1 7.32 28.94 -38.01
N ARG A 2 7.12 27.66 -38.37
CA ARG A 2 6.10 26.75 -37.83
C ARG A 2 6.45 26.18 -36.44
N ASN A 3 5.47 26.21 -35.53
CA ASN A 3 5.55 25.72 -34.14
C ASN A 3 5.80 24.20 -34.06
N PRO A 4 6.37 23.67 -32.96
CA PRO A 4 6.27 22.26 -32.64
C PRO A 4 4.87 21.92 -32.07
N TYR A 5 4.16 21.06 -32.78
CA TYR A 5 2.87 20.45 -32.44
C TYR A 5 2.98 18.92 -32.62
N VAL A 6 2.04 18.15 -32.05
CA VAL A 6 1.76 16.80 -32.52
C VAL A 6 1.05 16.94 -33.87
N GLU A 7 1.78 16.70 -34.96
CA GLU A 7 1.20 16.69 -36.29
C GLU A 7 0.50 15.35 -36.52
N LEU A 8 -0.83 15.35 -36.47
CA LEU A 8 -1.61 14.29 -37.11
C LEU A 8 -1.70 14.64 -38.60
N GLU A 9 -0.70 14.26 -39.40
CA GLU A 9 -0.61 14.51 -40.86
C GLU A 9 -1.70 13.81 -41.71
N LYS A 10 -2.90 14.38 -41.86
CA LYS A 10 -4.10 13.76 -42.49
C LYS A 10 -3.85 13.05 -43.85
N THR A 11 -3.40 11.81 -43.79
CA THR A 11 -3.46 10.78 -44.82
C THR A 11 -4.76 10.01 -44.67
N ASP A 12 -5.46 9.84 -45.80
CA ASP A 12 -6.56 8.90 -45.90
C ASP A 12 -6.04 7.51 -45.56
N THR A 13 -6.77 6.83 -44.68
CA THR A 13 -6.45 5.51 -44.08
C THR A 13 -5.38 5.54 -42.98
N THR A 14 -5.82 5.13 -41.78
CA THR A 14 -5.09 4.43 -40.70
C THR A 14 -3.59 4.72 -40.46
N VAL A 15 -3.30 5.01 -39.17
CA VAL A 15 -1.99 5.14 -38.47
C VAL A 15 -1.46 6.57 -38.34
N ARG A 16 -1.10 6.98 -37.09
CA ARG A 16 -0.10 8.04 -36.81
C ARG A 16 0.64 7.89 -35.49
N CYS A 17 1.94 8.15 -35.61
CA CYS A 17 3.03 8.16 -34.65
C CYS A 17 2.81 8.99 -33.39
N PHE A 18 3.41 8.54 -32.28
CA PHE A 18 3.46 9.27 -31.01
C PHE A 18 4.87 9.79 -30.78
N ASN A 19 5.06 11.11 -30.82
CA ASN A 19 6.25 11.72 -30.25
C ASN A 19 6.10 11.76 -28.73
N ILE A 20 6.70 10.79 -28.05
CA ILE A 20 6.84 10.79 -26.59
C ILE A 20 8.11 11.59 -26.27
N ILE A 21 7.95 12.85 -25.88
CA ILE A 21 9.08 13.70 -25.45
C ILE A 21 9.56 13.19 -24.08
N GLY A 22 10.65 12.43 -24.05
CA GLY A 22 11.23 11.93 -22.81
C GLY A 22 12.53 11.17 -23.00
N ASP A 23 13.48 11.41 -22.10
CA ASP A 23 14.78 10.73 -22.07
C ASP A 23 14.61 9.20 -21.88
N LYS A 24 15.09 8.41 -22.86
CA LYS A 24 15.01 6.93 -22.91
C LYS A 24 15.60 6.27 -21.67
N GLU A 25 16.59 6.88 -21.03
CA GLU A 25 17.24 6.33 -19.83
C GLU A 25 16.53 6.71 -18.53
N LYS A 26 15.56 7.64 -18.59
CA LYS A 26 14.81 8.15 -17.43
C LYS A 26 13.33 7.74 -17.40
N ILE A 27 12.86 6.92 -18.35
CA ILE A 27 11.54 6.28 -18.29
C ILE A 27 11.59 5.14 -17.28
N THR A 28 11.56 5.49 -16.00
CA THR A 28 11.36 4.55 -14.89
C THR A 28 9.98 4.80 -14.32
N THR A 29 9.10 3.81 -14.44
CA THR A 29 7.75 3.81 -13.85
C THR A 29 7.80 3.99 -12.34
N PRO A 30 7.03 4.93 -11.75
CA PRO A 30 6.81 4.98 -10.32
C PRO A 30 5.30 5.05 -10.05
N SER A 31 4.62 3.92 -10.21
CA SER A 31 3.25 3.78 -9.78
C SER A 31 3.11 2.52 -8.96
N MET A 32 3.67 2.55 -7.75
CA MET A 32 3.05 2.15 -6.48
C MET A 32 4.07 2.38 -5.36
N LEU A 33 3.89 3.51 -4.65
CA LEU A 33 4.32 3.70 -3.25
C LEU A 33 5.81 3.42 -2.92
N THR A 34 6.74 4.24 -3.42
CA THR A 34 8.11 4.30 -2.88
C THR A 34 8.52 5.73 -2.53
N LYS A 35 9.24 5.87 -1.41
CA LYS A 35 9.66 7.16 -0.81
C LYS A 35 11.06 7.62 -1.26
N GLU A 36 11.68 6.92 -2.21
CA GLU A 36 13.05 7.23 -2.63
C GLU A 36 13.12 8.31 -3.72
N LYS A 37 14.14 9.16 -3.60
CA LYS A 37 14.31 10.43 -4.32
C LYS A 37 14.57 10.31 -5.84
N ASN A 38 14.60 9.12 -6.43
CA ASN A 38 15.19 8.92 -7.77
C ASN A 38 14.32 8.19 -8.82
N SER A 39 12.99 8.34 -8.80
CA SER A 39 12.17 7.89 -9.95
C SER A 39 10.85 8.63 -9.99
N LEU A 40 10.81 9.83 -10.58
CA LEU A 40 9.57 10.53 -10.89
C LEU A 40 9.70 11.27 -12.21
N MET A 41 9.11 10.71 -13.26
CA MET A 41 8.62 11.50 -14.38
C MET A 41 7.23 11.01 -14.80
N LEU A 42 6.20 11.61 -14.21
CA LEU A 42 4.94 11.81 -14.92
C LEU A 42 5.24 12.94 -15.91
N PHE A 43 5.20 12.67 -17.22
CA PHE A 43 5.52 13.66 -18.25
C PHE A 43 4.71 14.95 -18.05
N GLU A 44 5.38 16.09 -18.02
CA GLU A 44 4.83 17.40 -18.40
C GLU A 44 5.82 17.97 -19.41
N ARG A 45 5.33 18.40 -20.58
CA ARG A 45 5.66 19.75 -21.00
C ARG A 45 4.57 20.32 -21.90
N PHE A 46 3.86 21.29 -21.33
CA PHE A 46 3.30 22.40 -22.08
C PHE A 46 3.98 23.68 -21.56
N THR A 47 5.19 23.97 -22.04
CA THR A 47 5.80 25.29 -21.90
C THR A 47 6.08 25.82 -23.29
N GLU A 48 5.68 27.07 -23.53
CA GLU A 48 6.03 27.89 -24.69
C GLU A 48 7.44 28.51 -24.56
N GLU A 49 8.32 27.91 -23.75
CA GLU A 49 9.69 28.41 -23.58
C GLU A 49 10.67 27.27 -23.81
N ASP A 50 11.48 27.50 -24.84
CA ASP A 50 12.60 26.73 -25.33
C ASP A 50 13.52 26.29 -24.17
N THR A 51 13.64 24.98 -23.95
CA THR A 51 14.93 24.40 -23.61
C THR A 51 15.09 23.12 -24.42
N GLU A 52 16.27 22.96 -25.02
CA GLU A 52 16.74 21.80 -25.76
C GLU A 52 16.82 20.57 -24.84
N ASP A 53 15.70 19.89 -24.62
CA ASP A 53 15.68 18.55 -24.02
C ASP A 53 15.38 17.51 -25.14
N GLU A 54 16.19 16.46 -25.20
CA GLU A 54 16.20 15.44 -26.27
C GLU A 54 14.80 14.88 -26.59
N LYS A 55 14.36 15.08 -27.84
CA LYS A 55 13.15 14.47 -28.38
C LYS A 55 13.41 13.00 -28.70
N VAL A 56 12.73 12.09 -28.02
CA VAL A 56 12.73 10.68 -28.41
C VAL A 56 11.60 10.44 -29.40
N ALA A 57 11.96 10.35 -30.68
CA ALA A 57 11.06 9.80 -31.70
C ALA A 57 11.06 8.27 -31.58
N ILE A 58 9.87 7.69 -31.45
CA ILE A 58 9.68 6.24 -31.64
C ILE A 58 9.29 6.07 -33.11
N SER A 59 10.14 5.42 -33.90
CA SER A 59 9.79 5.09 -35.29
C SER A 59 8.59 4.15 -35.33
N GLU A 60 7.75 4.28 -36.35
CA GLU A 60 6.54 3.46 -36.52
C GLU A 60 6.86 1.97 -36.63
N GLU A 61 7.99 1.66 -37.27
CA GLU A 61 8.58 0.32 -37.32
C GLU A 61 8.73 -0.28 -35.93
N ARG A 62 8.96 0.55 -34.90
CA ARG A 62 9.14 0.10 -33.51
C ARG A 62 7.86 -0.22 -32.74
N ILE A 63 6.70 -0.18 -33.42
CA ILE A 63 5.38 -0.33 -32.82
C ILE A 63 4.69 -1.55 -33.43
N CYS A 64 4.52 -2.59 -32.62
CA CYS A 64 3.65 -3.69 -32.96
C CYS A 64 2.18 -3.28 -32.75
N HIS A 65 1.48 -2.99 -33.85
CA HIS A 65 0.06 -2.73 -33.84
C HIS A 65 -0.73 -4.05 -33.82
N LEU A 66 -1.33 -4.36 -32.66
CA LEU A 66 -2.33 -5.41 -32.63
C LEU A 66 -3.56 -4.96 -33.43
N PRO A 67 -4.18 -5.87 -34.19
CA PRO A 67 -5.35 -5.54 -35.02
C PRO A 67 -6.43 -4.89 -34.15
N HIS A 68 -7.29 -4.06 -34.73
CA HIS A 68 -8.40 -3.50 -33.98
C HIS A 68 -9.26 -4.64 -33.41
N LEU A 69 -9.13 -4.86 -32.11
CA LEU A 69 -9.75 -5.97 -31.41
C LEU A 69 -11.18 -5.58 -30.99
N LEU A 70 -11.99 -5.08 -31.93
CA LEU A 70 -13.37 -4.77 -31.62
C LEU A 70 -14.13 -6.07 -31.29
N PRO A 71 -15.11 -6.03 -30.37
CA PRO A 71 -15.91 -7.20 -29.99
C PRO A 71 -16.58 -7.92 -31.18
N ASP A 72 -16.81 -7.19 -32.28
CA ASP A 72 -17.48 -7.67 -33.49
C ASP A 72 -16.61 -8.61 -34.34
N PHE A 73 -15.29 -8.68 -34.10
CA PHE A 73 -14.42 -9.65 -34.77
C PHE A 73 -14.57 -11.05 -34.19
N ARG A 74 -14.60 -12.08 -35.06
CA ARG A 74 -14.62 -13.48 -34.62
C ARG A 74 -13.43 -13.75 -33.70
N LYS A 75 -13.73 -14.17 -32.47
CA LYS A 75 -12.76 -14.44 -31.39
C LYS A 75 -11.56 -15.29 -31.82
N ASN A 76 -11.79 -16.31 -32.65
CA ASN A 76 -10.72 -17.19 -33.13
C ASN A 76 -9.76 -16.49 -34.09
N THR A 77 -10.27 -15.59 -34.94
CA THR A 77 -9.47 -14.79 -35.89
C THR A 77 -8.56 -13.82 -35.13
N VAL A 78 -9.11 -13.15 -34.12
CA VAL A 78 -8.34 -12.26 -33.23
C VAL A 78 -7.21 -13.03 -32.53
N ARG A 79 -7.53 -14.19 -31.94
CA ARG A 79 -6.56 -15.01 -31.23
C ARG A 79 -5.45 -15.52 -32.14
N GLN A 80 -5.79 -15.97 -33.34
CA GLN A 80 -4.80 -16.42 -34.32
C GLN A 80 -3.87 -15.27 -34.72
N ARG A 81 -4.41 -14.10 -35.04
CA ARG A 81 -3.60 -12.95 -35.44
C ARG A 81 -2.71 -12.41 -34.33
N VAL A 82 -3.20 -12.39 -33.08
CA VAL A 82 -2.37 -12.06 -31.91
C VAL A 82 -1.26 -13.09 -31.74
N LYS A 83 -1.54 -14.39 -31.93
CA LYS A 83 -0.51 -15.44 -31.89
C LYS A 83 0.57 -15.15 -32.93
N ASP A 84 0.18 -14.94 -34.18
CA ASP A 84 1.11 -14.76 -35.29
C ASP A 84 2.00 -13.53 -35.08
N LEU A 85 1.45 -12.42 -34.57
CA LEU A 85 2.20 -11.19 -34.27
C LEU A 85 3.12 -11.27 -33.05
N THR A 86 2.91 -12.24 -32.15
CA THR A 86 3.65 -12.35 -30.88
C THR A 86 4.73 -13.43 -30.90
N VAL A 87 4.84 -14.23 -31.96
CA VAL A 87 5.84 -15.30 -32.03
C VAL A 87 7.26 -14.76 -32.21
N ASP A 88 7.44 -13.70 -33.02
CA ASP A 88 8.75 -13.13 -33.38
C ASP A 88 8.77 -11.59 -33.20
N MET A 89 8.28 -11.10 -32.06
CA MET A 89 8.19 -9.66 -31.84
C MET A 89 9.51 -9.10 -31.28
N GLU A 90 10.24 -8.32 -32.08
CA GLU A 90 11.44 -7.59 -31.64
C GLU A 90 11.13 -6.18 -31.09
N GLU A 91 9.85 -5.80 -31.09
CA GLU A 91 9.46 -4.41 -30.84
C GLU A 91 9.33 -4.00 -29.37
N ASP A 92 9.80 -2.79 -29.11
CA ASP A 92 9.78 -2.17 -27.78
C ASP A 92 8.37 -1.71 -27.37
N VAL A 93 7.45 -1.53 -28.33
CA VAL A 93 6.14 -0.92 -28.11
C VAL A 93 5.02 -1.79 -28.67
N ILE A 94 3.97 -2.02 -27.86
CA ILE A 94 2.73 -2.63 -28.32
C ILE A 94 1.62 -1.61 -28.33
N SER A 95 0.85 -1.55 -29.42
CA SER A 95 -0.42 -0.82 -29.50
C SER A 95 -1.59 -1.79 -29.49
N LEU A 96 -2.40 -1.72 -28.43
CA LEU A 96 -3.49 -2.63 -28.11
C LEU A 96 -4.81 -1.87 -27.96
N SER A 97 -5.83 -2.26 -28.72
CA SER A 97 -7.22 -1.83 -28.49
C SER A 97 -7.82 -2.54 -27.28
N TYR A 98 -8.79 -1.91 -26.60
CA TYR A 98 -9.52 -2.54 -25.49
C TYR A 98 -10.13 -3.90 -25.89
N TYR A 99 -9.57 -4.98 -25.36
CA TYR A 99 -10.05 -6.35 -25.59
C TYR A 99 -9.73 -7.26 -24.40
N PRO A 100 -10.65 -7.41 -23.45
CA PRO A 100 -10.43 -8.17 -22.23
C PRO A 100 -10.56 -9.69 -22.46
N ASP A 101 -9.73 -10.28 -23.32
CA ASP A 101 -9.70 -11.73 -23.56
C ASP A 101 -8.46 -12.41 -22.94
N PRO A 102 -8.63 -13.41 -22.05
CA PRO A 102 -7.51 -14.08 -21.39
C PRO A 102 -6.45 -14.69 -22.32
N TYR A 103 -6.79 -15.05 -23.56
CA TYR A 103 -5.81 -15.56 -24.51
C TYR A 103 -4.84 -14.47 -24.95
N VAL A 104 -5.34 -13.25 -25.17
CA VAL A 104 -4.50 -12.10 -25.57
C VAL A 104 -3.51 -11.80 -24.46
N PHE A 105 -3.94 -11.81 -23.20
CA PHE A 105 -3.09 -11.56 -22.04
C PHE A 105 -1.96 -12.60 -21.94
N ARG A 106 -2.26 -13.89 -22.14
CA ARG A 106 -1.25 -14.96 -22.15
C ARG A 106 -0.25 -14.84 -23.31
N SER A 107 -0.69 -14.33 -24.46
CA SER A 107 0.19 -14.14 -25.63
C SER A 107 1.14 -12.96 -25.39
N LEU A 108 0.63 -11.90 -24.75
CA LEU A 108 1.37 -10.70 -24.38
C LEU A 108 2.36 -10.91 -23.23
N GLU A 109 2.05 -11.79 -22.28
CA GLU A 109 2.89 -12.07 -21.10
C GLU A 109 4.33 -12.50 -21.45
N LYS A 110 4.53 -13.09 -22.64
CA LYS A 110 5.84 -13.58 -23.10
C LYS A 110 6.72 -12.49 -23.71
N GLN A 111 6.17 -11.29 -23.94
CA GLN A 111 6.81 -10.23 -24.70
C GLN A 111 7.58 -9.27 -23.78
N ASP A 112 8.79 -8.87 -24.18
CA ASP A 112 9.56 -7.84 -23.46
C ASP A 112 9.18 -6.42 -23.91
N VAL A 113 8.05 -5.93 -23.41
CA VAL A 113 7.49 -4.64 -23.82
C VAL A 113 8.00 -3.50 -22.94
N LYS A 114 8.54 -2.44 -23.56
CA LYS A 114 8.91 -1.19 -22.87
C LYS A 114 7.70 -0.26 -22.70
N MET A 115 6.85 -0.16 -23.72
CA MET A 115 5.65 0.69 -23.65
C MET A 115 4.40 -0.01 -24.20
N LEU A 116 3.28 0.16 -23.49
CA LEU A 116 1.98 -0.34 -23.91
C LEU A 116 1.04 0.83 -24.18
N PHE A 117 0.64 0.97 -25.45
CA PHE A 117 -0.34 1.94 -25.91
C PHE A 117 -1.73 1.32 -25.86
N ILE A 118 -2.60 1.85 -25.00
CA ILE A 118 -3.95 1.37 -24.76
C ILE A 118 -4.93 2.31 -25.46
N LYS A 119 -5.55 1.85 -26.55
CA LYS A 119 -6.44 2.65 -27.40
C LYS A 119 -7.86 2.09 -27.48
N ASP A 120 -8.74 2.84 -28.12
CA ASP A 120 -10.11 2.45 -28.47
C ASP A 120 -10.98 2.00 -27.28
N VAL A 121 -10.74 2.54 -26.07
CA VAL A 121 -11.64 2.35 -24.95
C VAL A 121 -12.90 3.18 -25.20
N SER A 122 -13.99 2.51 -25.57
CA SER A 122 -15.28 3.17 -25.82
C SER A 122 -15.84 3.79 -24.54
N SER A 123 -16.53 4.94 -24.67
CA SER A 123 -17.32 5.55 -23.58
C SER A 123 -18.42 4.62 -23.01
N LYS A 124 -18.81 3.57 -23.75
CA LYS A 124 -19.76 2.54 -23.28
C LYS A 124 -19.12 1.52 -22.32
N VAL A 125 -17.79 1.46 -22.23
CA VAL A 125 -17.09 0.51 -21.34
C VAL A 125 -17.32 0.92 -19.89
N ARG A 126 -17.95 0.04 -19.11
CA ARG A 126 -18.16 0.27 -17.67
C ARG A 126 -16.82 0.32 -16.93
N PHE A 127 -16.68 1.23 -15.95
CA PHE A 127 -15.46 1.38 -15.15
C PHE A 127 -14.93 0.07 -14.56
N ARG A 128 -15.82 -0.82 -14.13
CA ARG A 128 -15.44 -2.15 -13.62
C ARG A 128 -14.63 -2.94 -14.65
N ALA A 129 -15.13 -3.02 -15.88
CA ALA A 129 -14.50 -3.77 -16.97
C ALA A 129 -13.21 -3.09 -17.47
N LEU A 130 -13.15 -1.76 -17.42
CA LEU A 130 -11.93 -1.00 -17.70
C LEU A 130 -10.84 -1.29 -16.66
N PHE A 131 -11.18 -1.21 -15.37
CA PHE A 131 -10.21 -1.43 -14.30
C PHE A 131 -9.74 -2.89 -14.25
N ASP A 132 -10.62 -3.86 -14.49
CA ASP A 132 -10.22 -5.27 -14.63
C ASP A 132 -9.22 -5.48 -15.76
N PHE A 133 -9.46 -4.83 -16.91
CA PHE A 133 -8.55 -4.87 -18.04
C PHE A 133 -7.17 -4.28 -17.69
N LEU A 134 -7.13 -3.07 -17.10
CA LEU A 134 -5.88 -2.42 -16.70
C LEU A 134 -5.11 -3.21 -15.64
N ILE A 135 -5.81 -3.76 -14.65
CA ILE A 135 -5.20 -4.60 -13.62
C ILE A 135 -4.61 -5.86 -14.24
N GLY A 136 -5.35 -6.55 -15.11
CA GLY A 136 -4.83 -7.74 -15.76
C GLY A 136 -3.60 -7.44 -16.64
N LEU A 137 -3.56 -6.27 -17.29
CA LEU A 137 -2.39 -5.83 -18.04
C LEU A 137 -1.22 -5.57 -17.08
N ARG A 138 -1.46 -4.87 -15.97
CA ARG A 138 -0.44 -4.66 -14.94
C ARG A 138 0.00 -5.96 -14.27
N ASP A 139 -0.80 -7.02 -14.27
CA ASP A 139 -0.44 -8.33 -13.75
C ASP A 139 0.57 -9.06 -14.65
N ILE A 140 0.41 -8.98 -15.98
CA ILE A 140 1.31 -9.65 -16.92
C ILE A 140 2.58 -8.86 -17.22
N PHE A 141 2.50 -7.53 -17.28
CA PHE A 141 3.66 -6.71 -17.64
C PHE A 141 4.55 -6.37 -16.43
N PRO A 142 5.88 -6.22 -16.66
CA PRO A 142 6.80 -5.64 -15.70
C PRO A 142 6.34 -4.28 -15.18
N LEU A 143 6.75 -3.93 -13.95
CA LEU A 143 6.48 -2.59 -13.42
C LEU A 143 7.21 -1.51 -14.20
N ASP A 144 8.38 -1.80 -14.79
CA ASP A 144 9.12 -0.85 -15.63
C ASP A 144 8.59 -0.77 -17.08
N THR A 145 7.45 -1.40 -17.40
CA THR A 145 6.69 -1.12 -18.63
C THR A 145 5.81 0.11 -18.42
N ALA A 146 5.93 1.10 -19.31
CA ALA A 146 5.14 2.31 -19.29
C ALA A 146 3.77 2.08 -19.93
N PHE A 147 2.68 2.46 -19.24
CA PHE A 147 1.32 2.38 -19.75
C PHE A 147 0.88 3.75 -20.27
N VAL A 148 0.57 3.82 -21.56
CA VAL A 148 0.11 5.03 -22.26
C VAL A 148 -1.35 4.83 -22.66
N PHE A 149 -2.25 5.56 -22.01
CA PHE A 149 -3.68 5.49 -22.24
C PHE A 149 -4.11 6.55 -23.27
N LEU A 150 -4.47 6.09 -24.46
CA LEU A 150 -4.74 6.92 -25.65
C LEU A 150 -6.23 6.94 -26.00
N SER A 151 -7.10 6.92 -25.00
CA SER A 151 -8.56 6.96 -25.19
C SER A 151 -9.17 8.15 -24.44
N PRO A 152 -10.31 8.67 -24.92
CA PRO A 152 -11.08 9.70 -24.21
C PRO A 152 -11.23 9.36 -22.73
N THR A 153 -10.88 10.30 -21.85
CA THR A 153 -10.89 10.09 -20.40
C THR A 153 -11.51 11.30 -19.70
N ASP A 154 -12.54 11.04 -18.91
CA ASP A 154 -13.14 12.03 -18.02
C ASP A 154 -12.17 12.41 -16.90
N VAL A 155 -12.09 13.70 -16.58
CA VAL A 155 -11.17 14.23 -15.56
C VAL A 155 -11.43 13.61 -14.18
N GLU A 156 -12.67 13.27 -13.87
CA GLU A 156 -13.08 12.62 -12.63
C GLU A 156 -12.46 11.22 -12.46
N VAL A 157 -12.16 10.54 -13.57
CA VAL A 157 -11.60 9.18 -13.58
C VAL A 157 -10.07 9.19 -13.67
N LEU A 158 -9.49 10.28 -14.17
CA LEU A 158 -8.05 10.43 -14.39
C LEU A 158 -7.18 10.01 -13.18
N PRO A 159 -7.47 10.43 -11.92
CA PRO A 159 -6.66 9.98 -10.78
C PRO A 159 -6.66 8.47 -10.58
N PHE A 160 -7.76 7.79 -10.90
CA PHE A 160 -7.88 6.33 -10.74
C PHE A 160 -7.09 5.57 -11.78
N LEU A 161 -6.98 6.08 -13.01
CA LEU A 161 -6.08 5.52 -14.02
C LEU A 161 -4.62 5.58 -13.53
N ILE A 162 -4.21 6.73 -12.99
CA ILE A 162 -2.86 6.90 -12.42
C ILE A 162 -2.68 5.99 -11.20
N TYR A 163 -3.72 5.83 -10.36
CA TYR A 163 -3.69 4.91 -9.21
C TYR A 163 -3.49 3.45 -9.63
N LEU A 164 -4.02 3.07 -10.79
CA LEU A 164 -3.85 1.76 -11.41
C LEU A 164 -2.51 1.60 -12.14
N GLY A 165 -1.69 2.65 -12.15
CA GLY A 165 -0.38 2.66 -12.79
C GLY A 165 -0.43 2.93 -14.28
N VAL A 166 -1.32 3.82 -14.73
CA VAL A 166 -1.18 4.46 -16.04
C VAL A 166 -0.20 5.63 -15.92
N ASP A 167 0.80 5.66 -16.79
CA ASP A 167 1.91 6.62 -16.73
C ASP A 167 1.66 7.86 -17.59
N VAL A 168 1.02 7.67 -18.74
CA VAL A 168 0.67 8.74 -19.68
C VAL A 168 -0.80 8.63 -20.03
N VAL A 169 -1.52 9.74 -19.98
CA VAL A 169 -2.93 9.80 -20.37
C VAL A 169 -3.08 10.85 -21.44
N ASN A 170 -3.65 10.46 -22.57
CA ASN A 170 -4.13 11.38 -23.58
C ASN A 170 -5.40 12.04 -23.04
N ILE A 171 -5.37 13.34 -22.84
CA ILE A 171 -6.55 14.08 -22.43
C ILE A 171 -7.25 14.57 -23.68
N ASP A 172 -8.52 14.21 -23.77
CA ASP A 172 -9.32 14.42 -24.96
C ASP A 172 -9.33 15.89 -25.39
N PRO A 173 -9.14 16.19 -26.70
CA PRO A 173 -9.46 17.48 -27.27
C PRO A 173 -10.83 18.04 -26.86
N PHE A 174 -11.85 17.22 -26.54
CA PHE A 174 -13.17 17.59 -26.03
C PHE A 174 -13.11 18.26 -24.65
N PHE A 175 -12.22 17.85 -23.75
CA PHE A 175 -11.99 18.60 -22.51
C PHE A 175 -11.36 19.98 -22.82
N LEU A 176 -10.67 20.11 -23.94
CA LEU A 176 -10.10 21.37 -24.43
C LEU A 176 -11.03 22.12 -25.42
N ARG A 177 -12.09 21.48 -25.93
CA ARG A 177 -13.02 21.94 -26.97
C ARG A 177 -14.42 21.92 -26.39
N ILE A 178 -14.83 23.08 -25.93
CA ILE A 178 -16.17 23.37 -25.44
C ILE A 178 -17.18 23.04 -26.53
N TRP A 179 -18.10 22.10 -26.26
CA TRP A 179 -19.23 21.84 -27.15
C TRP A 179 -20.19 23.04 -27.13
N LYS A 180 -20.69 23.40 -28.33
CA LYS A 180 -21.49 24.60 -28.59
C LYS A 180 -22.84 24.67 -27.85
N GLU A 181 -23.28 23.60 -27.20
CA GLU A 181 -24.62 23.48 -26.59
C GLU A 181 -24.60 23.31 -25.06
N GLU A 182 -23.44 23.07 -24.45
CA GLU A 182 -23.29 22.85 -23.00
C GLU A 182 -22.45 23.93 -22.28
N GLU A 183 -22.39 25.14 -22.84
CA GLU A 183 -21.70 26.30 -22.24
C GLU A 183 -22.15 26.60 -20.79
N ARG A 184 -23.34 26.14 -20.37
CA ARG A 184 -23.89 26.33 -19.01
C ARG A 184 -23.55 25.20 -18.01
N ALA A 185 -23.29 23.97 -18.45
CA ALA A 185 -23.03 22.84 -17.55
C ALA A 185 -21.60 22.84 -16.98
N LEU A 186 -20.62 23.27 -17.78
CA LEU A 186 -19.20 23.41 -17.38
C LEU A 186 -18.99 24.48 -16.29
N LEU A 187 -19.85 25.48 -16.20
CA LEU A 187 -19.82 26.49 -15.14
C LEU A 187 -20.30 25.95 -13.78
N GLN A 188 -21.06 24.86 -13.76
CA GLN A 188 -21.60 24.28 -12.52
C GLN A 188 -20.62 23.30 -11.84
N ASN A 189 -19.66 22.76 -12.59
CA ASN A 189 -18.63 21.82 -12.08
C ASN A 189 -17.31 22.51 -11.70
N LEU A 190 -17.32 23.83 -11.44
CA LEU A 190 -16.19 24.57 -10.87
C LEU A 190 -15.93 24.22 -9.40
N TYR A 191 -15.71 22.94 -9.12
CA TYR A 191 -15.02 22.54 -7.91
C TYR A 191 -13.57 23.02 -8.04
N PHE A 192 -13.11 23.74 -7.01
CA PHE A 192 -11.80 24.40 -6.87
C PHE A 192 -11.70 25.82 -7.42
N GLY A 193 -12.16 26.78 -6.61
CA GLY A 193 -11.47 28.04 -6.30
C GLY A 193 -10.84 28.81 -7.47
N TRP A 194 -11.67 29.36 -8.37
CA TRP A 194 -11.22 30.35 -9.35
C TRP A 194 -12.16 31.55 -9.41
N ASN A 195 -12.03 32.46 -8.43
CA ASN A 195 -12.73 33.76 -8.44
C ASN A 195 -12.23 34.73 -9.53
N VAL A 196 -11.15 34.40 -10.25
CA VAL A 196 -10.49 35.35 -11.17
C VAL A 196 -10.87 35.15 -12.64
N GLY A 197 -11.42 33.98 -13.02
CA GLY A 197 -11.71 33.65 -14.42
C GLY A 197 -13.18 33.68 -14.81
N VAL A 198 -14.08 33.36 -13.88
CA VAL A 198 -15.52 33.19 -14.16
C VAL A 198 -16.19 34.50 -14.55
N LYS A 199 -15.86 35.61 -13.85
CA LYS A 199 -16.35 36.94 -14.23
C LYS A 199 -15.93 37.29 -15.67
N LYS A 200 -14.68 37.04 -16.04
CA LYS A 200 -14.18 37.32 -17.40
C LYS A 200 -14.90 36.46 -18.46
N LEU A 201 -15.21 35.20 -18.13
CA LEU A 201 -15.97 34.31 -19.01
C LEU A 201 -17.43 34.75 -19.20
N LEU A 202 -18.10 35.23 -18.14
CA LEU A 202 -19.49 35.67 -18.18
C LEU A 202 -19.73 36.92 -19.04
N TYR A 203 -18.69 37.75 -19.25
CA TYR A 203 -18.78 39.01 -19.99
C TYR A 203 -17.99 39.02 -21.32
N SER A 204 -17.38 37.91 -21.71
CA SER A 204 -16.59 37.80 -22.95
C SER A 204 -17.45 37.44 -24.16
N LYS A 205 -16.99 37.82 -25.37
CA LYS A 205 -17.60 37.37 -26.64
C LYS A 205 -17.37 35.86 -26.82
N ARG A 206 -18.27 35.18 -27.55
CA ARG A 206 -18.25 33.72 -27.74
C ARG A 206 -16.90 33.17 -28.23
N GLU A 207 -16.26 33.87 -29.16
CA GLU A 207 -14.94 33.50 -29.70
C GLU A 207 -13.82 33.60 -28.66
N GLU A 208 -13.88 34.58 -27.76
CA GLU A 208 -12.93 34.75 -26.65
C GLU A 208 -13.13 33.70 -25.55
N ILE A 209 -14.40 33.30 -25.30
CA ILE A 209 -14.74 32.26 -24.32
C ILE A 209 -14.02 30.96 -24.64
N HIS A 210 -13.95 30.55 -25.92
CA HIS A 210 -13.27 29.33 -26.30
C HIS A 210 -11.77 29.35 -26.01
N SER A 211 -11.09 30.45 -26.35
CA SER A 211 -9.66 30.63 -26.07
C SER A 211 -9.38 30.67 -24.57
N LEU A 212 -10.22 31.39 -23.81
CA LEU A 212 -10.11 31.48 -22.35
C LEU A 212 -10.33 30.13 -21.68
N LEU A 213 -11.38 29.39 -22.04
CA LEU A 213 -11.67 28.06 -21.47
C LEU A 213 -10.56 27.07 -21.79
N ARG A 214 -10.03 27.05 -23.02
CA ARG A 214 -8.85 26.23 -23.36
C ARG A 214 -7.65 26.57 -22.47
N LYS A 215 -7.37 27.86 -22.26
CA LYS A 215 -6.29 28.34 -21.38
C LYS A 215 -6.51 27.91 -19.93
N TYR A 216 -7.72 28.04 -19.41
CA TYR A 216 -8.06 27.65 -18.04
C TYR A 216 -7.99 26.13 -17.84
N ASN A 217 -8.55 25.35 -18.75
CA ASN A 217 -8.53 23.88 -18.69
C ASN A 217 -7.09 23.35 -18.75
N LYS A 218 -6.25 23.91 -19.62
CA LYS A 218 -4.80 23.60 -19.66
C LYS A 218 -4.12 23.90 -18.32
N ARG A 219 -4.37 25.08 -17.74
CA ARG A 219 -3.78 25.43 -16.43
C ARG A 219 -4.29 24.54 -15.30
N TYR A 220 -5.56 24.16 -15.32
CA TYR A 220 -6.15 23.24 -14.37
C TYR A 220 -5.47 21.87 -14.43
N LEU A 221 -5.33 21.30 -15.62
CA LEU A 221 -4.65 20.01 -15.82
C LEU A 221 -3.20 20.05 -15.33
N ASN A 222 -2.45 21.10 -15.66
CA ASN A 222 -1.07 21.27 -15.18
C ASN A 222 -1.01 21.28 -13.63
N LEU A 223 -1.93 22.02 -12.98
CA LEU A 223 -2.02 22.04 -11.52
C LEU A 223 -2.37 20.65 -10.96
N LEU A 224 -3.27 19.93 -11.62
CA LEU A 224 -3.73 18.61 -11.22
C LEU A 224 -2.59 17.58 -11.32
N PHE A 225 -1.88 17.49 -12.45
CA PHE A 225 -0.71 16.61 -12.59
C PHE A 225 0.44 17.00 -11.65
N LYS A 226 0.70 18.29 -11.45
CA LYS A 226 1.66 18.76 -10.45
C LYS A 226 1.28 18.27 -9.05
N THR A 227 -0.03 18.25 -8.75
CA THR A 227 -0.56 17.72 -7.48
C THR A 227 -0.39 16.21 -7.40
N PHE A 228 -0.73 15.45 -8.44
CA PHE A 228 -0.51 14.00 -8.51
C PHE A 228 0.95 13.63 -8.22
N ARG A 229 1.91 14.29 -8.87
CA ARG A 229 3.34 14.09 -8.62
C ARG A 229 3.73 14.39 -7.17
N ARG A 230 3.23 15.51 -6.63
CA ARG A 230 3.53 15.94 -5.25
C ARG A 230 2.99 14.94 -4.23
N VAL A 231 1.74 14.50 -4.36
CA VAL A 231 1.14 13.57 -3.39
C VAL A 231 1.70 12.15 -3.54
N THR A 232 2.10 11.73 -4.75
CA THR A 232 2.83 10.47 -4.98
C THR A 232 4.18 10.49 -4.27
N ARG A 233 5.00 11.55 -4.47
CA ARG A 233 6.28 11.75 -3.77
C ARG A 233 6.17 11.66 -2.24
N LYS A 234 5.05 12.13 -1.71
CA LYS A 234 4.77 12.11 -0.26
C LYS A 234 4.20 10.78 0.23
N GLY A 235 3.87 9.84 -0.66
CA GLY A 235 3.18 8.58 -0.30
C GLY A 235 1.71 8.77 0.09
N LYS A 236 1.08 9.89 -0.29
CA LYS A 236 -0.29 10.29 0.09
C LYS A 236 -1.28 10.22 -1.08
N PHE A 237 -0.93 9.55 -2.18
CA PHE A 237 -1.82 9.44 -3.35
C PHE A 237 -3.14 8.75 -3.00
N ARG A 238 -3.12 7.74 -2.12
CA ARG A 238 -4.34 7.10 -1.62
C ARG A 238 -5.25 8.07 -0.87
N ASN A 239 -4.71 8.95 -0.03
CA ASN A 239 -5.48 10.00 0.63
C ASN A 239 -6.11 10.96 -0.38
N PHE A 240 -5.35 11.34 -1.41
CA PHE A 240 -5.86 12.17 -2.49
C PHE A 240 -7.03 11.49 -3.21
N ILE A 241 -6.92 10.19 -3.53
CA ILE A 241 -7.97 9.41 -4.19
C ILE A 241 -9.24 9.34 -3.35
N GLU A 242 -9.13 9.15 -2.04
CA GLU A 242 -10.28 9.14 -1.14
C GLU A 242 -10.98 10.50 -1.10
N MET A 243 -10.22 11.59 -0.95
CA MET A 243 -10.77 12.95 -1.04
C MET A 243 -11.44 13.21 -2.40
N TRP A 244 -10.78 12.81 -3.48
CA TRP A 244 -11.28 12.96 -4.85
C TRP A 244 -12.55 12.15 -5.09
N SER A 245 -12.73 11.02 -4.41
CA SER A 245 -13.94 10.20 -4.54
C SER A 245 -15.24 10.91 -4.13
N HIS A 246 -15.15 12.06 -3.45
CA HIS A 246 -16.29 12.88 -3.07
C HIS A 246 -16.61 14.00 -4.08
N THR A 247 -15.90 14.11 -5.21
CA THR A 247 -16.15 15.18 -6.19
C THR A 247 -17.26 14.87 -7.18
N SER A 248 -17.57 13.58 -7.41
CA SER A 248 -18.64 13.16 -8.33
C SER A 248 -19.09 11.71 -8.06
N HIS A 249 -20.24 11.33 -8.62
CA HIS A 249 -20.72 9.95 -8.58
C HIS A 249 -19.75 8.97 -9.26
N GLN A 250 -19.13 9.39 -10.37
CA GLN A 250 -18.16 8.59 -11.13
C GLN A 250 -16.89 8.34 -10.31
N ALA A 251 -16.37 9.37 -9.64
CA ALA A 251 -15.20 9.24 -8.78
C ALA A 251 -15.50 8.32 -7.57
N ASN A 252 -16.67 8.48 -6.95
CA ASN A 252 -17.11 7.64 -5.85
C ASN A 252 -17.24 6.16 -6.27
N ALA A 253 -17.93 5.91 -7.40
CA ALA A 253 -18.09 4.58 -7.94
C ALA A 253 -16.74 3.94 -8.28
N SER A 254 -15.80 4.72 -8.81
CA SER A 254 -14.45 4.25 -9.15
C SER A 254 -13.71 3.73 -7.93
N LEU A 255 -13.67 4.50 -6.83
CA LEU A 255 -13.04 4.04 -5.60
C LEU A 255 -13.71 2.78 -5.05
N ASN A 256 -15.04 2.77 -5.01
CA ASN A 256 -15.81 1.63 -4.50
C ASN A 256 -15.55 0.34 -5.28
N ILE A 257 -15.47 0.40 -6.62
CA ILE A 257 -15.16 -0.75 -7.48
C ILE A 257 -13.78 -1.32 -7.16
N LEU A 258 -12.78 -0.45 -6.98
CA LEU A 258 -11.40 -0.84 -6.68
C LEU A 258 -11.29 -1.46 -5.28
N ASP A 259 -11.89 -0.82 -4.29
CA ASP A 259 -11.81 -1.22 -2.88
C ASP A 259 -12.56 -2.52 -2.57
N HIS A 260 -13.73 -2.73 -3.16
CA HIS A 260 -14.52 -3.93 -2.89
C HIS A 260 -14.17 -5.09 -3.83
N GLY A 261 -13.86 -4.80 -5.09
CA GLY A 261 -13.67 -5.85 -6.10
C GLY A 261 -12.22 -6.25 -6.35
N ARG A 262 -11.24 -5.38 -6.06
CA ARG A 262 -9.83 -5.57 -6.47
C ARG A 262 -8.82 -5.31 -5.35
N ARG A 263 -9.26 -5.34 -4.09
CA ARG A 263 -8.41 -5.15 -2.91
C ARG A 263 -7.17 -6.04 -2.89
N LYS A 264 -7.28 -7.29 -3.37
CA LYS A 264 -6.18 -8.26 -3.40
C LYS A 264 -5.00 -7.76 -4.24
N PHE A 265 -5.29 -7.13 -5.38
CA PHE A 265 -4.28 -6.53 -6.25
C PHE A 265 -3.47 -5.49 -5.47
N PHE A 266 -4.13 -4.50 -4.88
CA PHE A 266 -3.42 -3.44 -4.13
C PHE A 266 -2.76 -3.91 -2.83
N THR A 267 -3.20 -5.04 -2.26
CA THR A 267 -2.66 -5.55 -0.98
C THR A 267 -1.18 -5.93 -1.09
N THR A 268 -0.73 -6.40 -2.26
CA THR A 268 0.68 -6.77 -2.46
C THR A 268 1.58 -5.54 -2.51
N TYR A 269 1.06 -4.40 -2.97
CA TYR A 269 1.79 -3.14 -3.11
C TYR A 269 1.74 -2.23 -1.88
N VAL A 270 1.14 -2.67 -0.77
CA VAL A 270 1.13 -1.88 0.47
C VAL A 270 2.55 -1.71 0.99
N PRO A 271 3.09 -0.47 1.11
CA PRO A 271 4.48 -0.25 1.49
C PRO A 271 4.64 -0.43 3.00
N LEU A 272 5.06 -1.59 3.50
CA LEU A 272 5.32 -1.80 4.93
C LEU A 272 6.62 -1.12 5.43
N GLU A 273 6.83 0.13 5.05
CA GLU A 273 7.97 0.93 5.46
C GLU A 273 7.64 1.74 6.71
N LYS A 274 8.58 1.76 7.65
CA LYS A 274 8.45 2.60 8.85
C LYS A 274 8.50 4.12 8.54
N ALA A 275 8.97 4.54 7.38
CA ALA A 275 8.92 5.97 7.05
C ALA A 275 7.50 6.41 6.64
N THR A 276 6.62 5.51 6.24
CA THR A 276 5.33 5.87 5.66
C THR A 276 4.29 6.18 6.73
N GLU A 277 3.84 7.44 6.77
CA GLU A 277 2.72 7.86 7.62
C GLU A 277 1.40 7.68 6.86
N TYR A 278 0.46 6.93 7.44
CA TYR A 278 -0.87 6.76 6.89
C TYR A 278 -1.89 7.62 7.62
N ASP A 279 -2.58 8.51 6.92
CA ASP A 279 -3.69 9.26 7.52
C ASP A 279 -4.99 8.54 7.22
N PHE A 280 -5.76 8.19 8.24
CA PHE A 280 -7.07 7.58 8.12
C PHE A 280 -8.11 8.61 8.57
N ILE A 281 -8.87 9.15 7.59
CA ILE A 281 -9.76 10.29 7.80
C ILE A 281 -11.22 9.88 7.60
N GLY A 282 -11.56 9.40 6.40
CA GLY A 282 -12.93 9.00 6.02
C GLY A 282 -13.25 7.52 6.24
N ALA A 283 -14.52 7.16 6.03
CA ALA A 283 -15.01 5.77 6.19
C ALA A 283 -14.42 4.81 5.13
N GLU A 284 -13.99 5.33 3.99
CA GLU A 284 -13.29 4.64 2.91
C GLU A 284 -11.95 4.05 3.41
N ALA A 285 -11.36 4.68 4.42
CA ALA A 285 -10.06 4.29 4.94
C ALA A 285 -10.06 2.87 5.55
N PHE A 286 -11.21 2.35 5.99
CA PHE A 286 -11.39 0.95 6.43
C PHE A 286 -11.23 -0.07 5.30
N GLN A 287 -11.52 0.35 4.06
CA GLN A 287 -11.34 -0.49 2.89
C GLN A 287 -9.91 -0.47 2.35
N ARG A 288 -9.03 0.38 2.90
CA ARG A 288 -7.64 0.40 2.48
C ARG A 288 -7.01 -1.00 2.59
N PRO A 289 -6.22 -1.42 1.59
CA PRO A 289 -5.55 -2.72 1.60
C PRO A 289 -4.69 -2.96 2.86
N ILE A 290 -4.09 -1.91 3.42
CA ILE A 290 -3.29 -2.02 4.65
C ILE A 290 -4.09 -2.46 5.87
N VAL A 291 -5.36 -2.03 6.00
CA VAL A 291 -6.22 -2.39 7.14
C VAL A 291 -6.57 -3.87 7.08
N SER A 292 -7.00 -4.38 5.92
CA SER A 292 -7.26 -5.83 5.74
C SER A 292 -6.00 -6.66 5.90
N MET A 293 -4.87 -6.19 5.38
CA MET A 293 -3.62 -6.92 5.47
C MET A 293 -3.18 -7.02 6.92
N TYR A 294 -3.27 -5.94 7.68
CA TYR A 294 -2.99 -5.93 9.10
C TYR A 294 -3.92 -6.88 9.86
N ALA A 295 -5.23 -6.74 9.67
CA ALA A 295 -6.24 -7.62 10.26
C ALA A 295 -5.98 -9.09 9.94
N ARG A 296 -5.66 -9.42 8.69
CA ARG A 296 -5.32 -10.78 8.25
C ARG A 296 -4.05 -11.28 8.94
N LYS A 297 -2.96 -10.50 8.96
CA LYS A 297 -1.72 -10.90 9.64
C LYS A 297 -1.94 -11.10 11.14
N LEU A 298 -2.70 -10.22 11.77
CA LEU A 298 -3.04 -10.31 13.18
C LEU A 298 -3.92 -11.54 13.49
N THR A 299 -4.88 -11.87 12.64
CA THR A 299 -5.83 -12.98 12.87
C THR A 299 -5.29 -14.33 12.41
N GLN A 300 -4.40 -14.40 11.42
CA GLN A 300 -3.88 -15.66 10.88
C GLN A 300 -2.48 -16.01 11.38
N HIS A 301 -1.58 -15.02 11.50
CA HIS A 301 -0.15 -15.28 11.70
C HIS A 301 0.36 -14.87 13.07
N TYR A 302 -0.09 -13.74 13.61
CA TYR A 302 0.30 -13.26 14.93
C TYR A 302 -0.08 -14.27 16.03
N VAL A 303 0.92 -14.64 16.81
CA VAL A 303 0.82 -15.52 17.97
C VAL A 303 1.06 -14.64 19.20
N PRO A 304 0.05 -14.37 20.05
CA PRO A 304 0.28 -13.55 21.24
C PRO A 304 1.27 -14.19 22.22
N PRO A 305 1.80 -13.48 23.21
CA PRO A 305 2.46 -14.13 24.33
C PRO A 305 1.44 -14.86 25.22
N SER A 306 1.86 -15.95 25.86
CA SER A 306 1.04 -16.71 26.80
C SER A 306 0.99 -15.93 28.12
N SER A 307 -0.13 -15.24 28.37
CA SER A 307 -0.33 -14.40 29.54
C SER A 307 -1.59 -14.80 30.29
N LYS A 308 -1.53 -14.74 31.63
CA LYS A 308 -2.69 -14.87 32.50
C LYS A 308 -3.60 -13.65 32.48
N ILE A 309 -3.02 -12.48 32.26
CA ILE A 309 -3.74 -11.21 32.32
C ILE A 309 -3.68 -10.54 30.96
N ILE A 310 -4.85 -10.16 30.44
CA ILE A 310 -5.00 -9.31 29.26
C ILE A 310 -5.42 -7.94 29.75
N LEU A 311 -4.67 -6.90 29.40
CA LEU A 311 -4.98 -5.52 29.75
C LEU A 311 -5.23 -4.70 28.48
N PHE A 312 -6.48 -4.30 28.28
CA PHE A 312 -6.85 -3.38 27.20
C PHE A 312 -6.63 -1.93 27.62
N LEU A 313 -5.89 -1.19 26.79
CA LEU A 313 -5.53 0.22 27.00
C LEU A 313 -5.98 1.07 25.79
N PRO A 314 -6.26 2.37 25.97
CA PRO A 314 -6.53 3.25 24.83
C PRO A 314 -5.26 3.45 24.01
N CYS A 315 -5.39 3.82 22.73
CA CYS A 315 -4.23 4.24 21.94
C CYS A 315 -3.71 5.63 22.35
N ALA A 316 -2.61 6.07 21.74
CA ALA A 316 -2.06 7.41 21.92
C ALA A 316 -1.59 8.02 20.59
N ALA A 317 -1.61 9.36 20.52
CA ALA A 317 -1.14 10.11 19.35
C ALA A 317 0.34 9.87 19.07
N LYS A 318 1.19 9.87 20.11
CA LYS A 318 2.61 9.53 19.96
C LYS A 318 2.79 8.01 19.90
N LYS A 319 3.42 7.53 18.82
CA LYS A 319 3.84 6.13 18.65
C LYS A 319 5.37 6.03 18.63
N PRO A 320 5.97 4.90 19.08
CA PRO A 320 5.32 3.77 19.74
C PRO A 320 4.66 4.20 21.05
N TYR A 321 3.50 3.61 21.40
CA TYR A 321 2.64 4.19 22.44
C TYR A 321 3.33 4.22 23.79
N SER A 322 4.20 3.25 24.11
CA SER A 322 4.98 3.22 25.36
C SER A 322 5.77 4.50 25.63
N ASP A 323 6.11 5.26 24.58
CA ASP A 323 6.91 6.47 24.67
C ASP A 323 6.04 7.74 24.81
N SER A 324 4.70 7.57 24.81
CA SER A 324 3.72 8.64 25.00
C SER A 324 3.56 9.01 26.48
N PRO A 325 3.28 10.29 26.81
CA PRO A 325 3.01 10.71 28.19
C PRO A 325 1.90 9.90 28.86
N SER A 326 0.80 9.63 28.15
CA SER A 326 -0.34 8.86 28.64
C SER A 326 0.05 7.44 29.03
N HIS A 327 0.77 6.72 28.15
CA HIS A 327 1.19 5.36 28.48
C HIS A 327 2.26 5.30 29.57
N ARG A 328 3.11 6.32 29.73
CA ARG A 328 4.02 6.35 30.89
C ARG A 328 3.24 6.31 32.21
N GLN A 329 2.09 6.98 32.29
CA GLN A 329 1.22 6.90 33.47
C GLN A 329 0.63 5.48 33.66
N PHE A 330 0.13 4.86 32.59
CA PHE A 330 -0.36 3.48 32.66
C PHE A 330 0.74 2.49 33.05
N ILE A 331 1.92 2.60 32.45
CA ILE A 331 3.08 1.77 32.77
C ILE A 331 3.49 1.94 34.24
N ASN A 332 3.46 3.17 34.77
CA ASN A 332 3.73 3.42 36.18
C ASN A 332 2.68 2.76 37.08
N ALA A 333 1.39 2.88 36.77
CA ALA A 333 0.33 2.22 37.54
C ALA A 333 0.45 0.69 37.49
N ILE A 334 0.73 0.13 36.31
CA ILE A 334 1.00 -1.30 36.11
C ILE A 334 2.20 -1.74 36.95
N HIS A 335 3.29 -0.97 36.93
CA HIS A 335 4.48 -1.27 37.72
C HIS A 335 4.21 -1.19 39.23
N SER A 336 3.48 -0.19 39.70
CA SER A 336 3.09 -0.06 41.10
C SER A 336 2.13 -1.18 41.57
N GLY A 337 1.40 -1.80 40.64
CA GLY A 337 0.48 -2.90 40.91
C GLY A 337 1.17 -4.27 40.88
N ALA A 338 1.83 -4.57 39.76
CA ALA A 338 2.44 -5.87 39.46
C ALA A 338 3.91 -5.99 39.88
N GLY A 339 4.59 -4.88 40.15
CA GLY A 339 6.02 -4.84 40.46
C GLY A 339 6.87 -5.50 39.36
N PRO A 340 7.82 -6.39 39.72
CA PRO A 340 8.65 -7.09 38.74
C PRO A 340 7.89 -8.18 37.97
N ALA A 341 6.70 -8.61 38.43
CA ALA A 341 5.87 -9.61 37.78
C ALA A 341 5.04 -9.09 36.59
N ARG A 342 5.28 -7.85 36.14
CA ARG A 342 4.58 -7.24 34.98
C ARG A 342 4.63 -8.08 33.70
N TYR A 343 5.62 -8.95 33.54
CA TYR A 343 5.76 -9.84 32.38
C TYR A 343 4.60 -10.82 32.23
N LYS A 344 3.82 -11.05 33.30
CA LYS A 344 2.59 -11.85 33.29
C LYS A 344 1.43 -11.16 32.55
N ILE A 345 1.51 -9.85 32.32
CA ILE A 345 0.47 -9.03 31.69
C ILE A 345 0.73 -8.90 30.19
N HIS A 346 -0.31 -9.12 29.38
CA HIS A 346 -0.31 -8.78 27.97
C HIS A 346 -1.11 -7.52 27.71
N GLU A 347 -0.41 -6.47 27.31
CA GLU A 347 -1.00 -5.16 27.01
C GLU A 347 -1.43 -5.07 25.54
N VAL A 348 -2.67 -4.67 25.31
CA VAL A 348 -3.26 -4.56 23.97
C VAL A 348 -3.94 -3.20 23.83
N MET A 349 -3.47 -2.39 22.88
CA MET A 349 -4.03 -1.07 22.63
C MET A 349 -5.22 -1.17 21.69
N ILE A 350 -6.35 -0.55 22.04
CA ILE A 350 -7.52 -0.45 21.17
C ILE A 350 -7.40 0.81 20.32
N THR A 351 -7.64 0.68 19.01
CA THR A 351 -7.55 1.80 18.06
C THR A 351 -8.41 1.56 16.83
N SER A 352 -8.67 2.62 16.07
CA SER A 352 -9.37 2.59 14.78
C SER A 352 -8.41 3.11 13.71
N PRO A 353 -8.36 2.56 12.48
CA PRO A 353 -9.14 1.43 11.98
C PRO A 353 -8.51 0.06 12.25
N PHE A 354 -7.34 -0.04 12.88
CA PHE A 354 -6.65 -1.33 13.04
C PHE A 354 -7.27 -2.27 14.09
N GLY A 355 -8.26 -1.81 14.85
CA GLY A 355 -8.95 -2.53 15.93
C GLY A 355 -8.08 -2.67 17.16
N ILE A 356 -6.99 -3.45 17.05
CA ILE A 356 -6.04 -3.65 18.14
C ILE A 356 -4.60 -3.54 17.67
N VAL A 357 -3.73 -3.02 18.53
CA VAL A 357 -2.27 -3.07 18.36
C VAL A 357 -1.67 -3.65 19.64
N PRO A 358 -1.22 -4.92 19.63
CA PRO A 358 -0.50 -5.50 20.76
C PRO A 358 0.81 -4.77 21.04
N ARG A 359 1.24 -4.72 22.31
CA ARG A 359 2.48 -4.03 22.72
C ARG A 359 3.70 -4.48 21.94
N GLU A 360 3.76 -5.76 21.56
CA GLU A 360 4.84 -6.34 20.76
C GLU A 360 4.96 -5.69 19.37
N LEU A 361 3.85 -5.20 18.80
CA LEU A 361 3.77 -4.65 17.44
C LEU A 361 3.75 -3.12 17.40
N GLU A 362 3.80 -2.41 18.53
CA GLU A 362 3.69 -0.95 18.59
C GLU A 362 4.83 -0.21 17.85
N ALA A 363 5.94 -0.90 17.60
CA ALA A 363 7.11 -0.38 16.88
C ALA A 363 7.24 -0.93 15.45
N SER A 364 6.29 -1.76 15.02
CA SER A 364 6.28 -2.40 13.71
C SER A 364 5.21 -1.78 12.82
N PRO A 365 5.48 -1.55 11.53
CA PRO A 365 4.46 -1.11 10.58
C PRO A 365 3.27 -2.09 10.53
N PRO A 366 2.04 -1.57 10.41
CA PRO A 366 1.65 -0.16 10.42
C PRO A 366 1.44 0.44 11.82
N GLY A 367 1.50 -0.35 12.89
CA GLY A 367 1.16 0.07 14.27
C GLY A 367 2.00 1.23 14.83
N VAL A 368 3.13 1.53 14.19
CA VAL A 368 4.01 2.65 14.57
C VAL A 368 3.77 3.94 13.78
N ASN A 369 3.15 3.90 12.59
CA ASN A 369 3.01 5.10 11.74
C ASN A 369 1.61 5.21 11.13
N TYR A 370 0.68 5.72 11.92
CA TYR A 370 -0.60 6.11 11.38
C TYR A 370 -1.17 7.26 12.18
N GLU A 371 -1.95 8.10 11.53
CA GLU A 371 -2.71 9.17 12.14
C GLU A 371 -4.19 8.97 11.86
N ILE A 372 -4.99 9.26 12.87
CA ILE A 372 -6.44 9.10 12.87
C ILE A 372 -7.09 10.34 13.47
N THR A 373 -8.31 10.62 13.04
CA THR A 373 -9.13 11.63 13.70
C THR A 373 -9.60 11.10 15.05
N VAL A 374 -9.32 11.83 16.14
CA VAL A 374 -9.77 11.49 17.49
C VAL A 374 -10.75 12.55 17.98
N THR A 375 -12.05 12.30 17.81
CA THR A 375 -13.12 13.20 18.30
C THR A 375 -13.80 12.67 19.56
N GLY A 376 -13.54 11.42 19.94
CA GLY A 376 -14.28 10.70 20.98
C GLY A 376 -15.60 10.08 20.47
N TYR A 377 -16.10 10.52 19.31
CA TYR A 377 -17.23 9.90 18.62
C TYR A 377 -16.74 8.69 17.81
N TRP A 378 -17.39 7.54 18.00
CA TRP A 378 -17.11 6.31 17.27
C TRP A 378 -18.32 5.94 16.43
N SER A 379 -18.12 5.80 15.13
CA SER A 379 -19.16 5.31 14.23
C SER A 379 -19.45 3.84 14.48
N GLU A 380 -20.64 3.38 14.08
CA GLU A 380 -21.00 1.97 14.24
C GLU A 380 -20.07 1.03 13.46
N ARG A 381 -19.57 1.49 12.32
CA ARG A 381 -18.54 0.78 11.54
C ARG A 381 -17.26 0.58 12.36
N GLU A 382 -16.83 1.59 13.11
CA GLU A 382 -15.63 1.52 13.96
C GLU A 382 -15.79 0.54 15.11
N LEU A 383 -16.94 0.63 15.80
CA LEU A 383 -17.27 -0.25 16.92
C LEU A 383 -17.29 -1.71 16.47
N THR A 384 -18.04 -2.01 15.40
CA THR A 384 -18.17 -3.38 14.88
C THR A 384 -16.86 -3.92 14.30
N HIS A 385 -16.12 -3.11 13.54
CA HIS A 385 -14.82 -3.53 12.99
C HIS A 385 -13.83 -3.88 14.11
N THR A 386 -13.74 -3.03 15.13
CA THR A 386 -12.85 -3.24 16.27
C THR A 386 -13.26 -4.45 17.09
N ALA A 387 -14.57 -4.61 17.35
CA ALA A 387 -15.10 -5.73 18.11
C ALA A 387 -14.76 -7.08 17.47
N VAL A 388 -14.85 -7.19 16.14
CA VAL A 388 -14.47 -8.42 15.41
C VAL A 388 -13.00 -8.78 15.63
N LEU A 389 -12.09 -7.81 15.60
CA LEU A 389 -10.65 -8.05 15.79
C LEU A 389 -10.32 -8.39 17.24
N VAL A 390 -10.95 -7.71 18.21
CA VAL A 390 -10.84 -8.05 19.64
C VAL A 390 -11.33 -9.47 19.89
N LYS A 391 -12.50 -9.85 19.37
CA LYS A 391 -13.06 -11.20 19.49
C LYS A 391 -12.13 -12.26 18.90
N SER A 392 -11.59 -12.03 17.71
CA SER A 392 -10.64 -12.95 17.09
C SER A 392 -9.36 -13.11 17.92
N TYR A 393 -8.89 -12.02 18.53
CA TYR A 393 -7.72 -12.05 19.40
C TYR A 393 -7.99 -12.80 20.72
N LEU A 394 -9.13 -12.54 21.37
CA LEU A 394 -9.53 -13.25 22.61
C LEU A 394 -9.69 -14.75 22.38
N LYS A 395 -10.26 -15.17 21.24
CA LYS A 395 -10.30 -16.60 20.86
C LYS A 395 -8.92 -17.24 20.78
N LYS A 396 -7.90 -16.52 20.32
CA LYS A 396 -6.52 -17.03 20.30
C LYS A 396 -5.92 -17.15 21.69
N GLN A 397 -6.24 -16.21 22.58
CA GLN A 397 -5.79 -16.27 23.96
C GLN A 397 -6.43 -17.42 24.72
N LYS A 398 -7.75 -17.59 24.61
CA LYS A 398 -8.49 -18.67 25.29
C LYS A 398 -7.98 -20.06 24.90
N LYS A 399 -7.59 -20.26 23.64
CA LYS A 399 -6.98 -21.53 23.18
C LYS A 399 -5.64 -21.87 23.82
N ARG A 400 -5.01 -20.93 24.51
CA ARG A 400 -3.65 -21.07 25.07
C ARG A 400 -3.61 -20.96 26.57
N ASN A 401 -4.66 -20.39 27.15
CA ASN A 401 -4.80 -20.24 28.57
C ASN A 401 -6.30 -20.25 28.89
N ASP A 402 -6.70 -21.24 29.68
CA ASP A 402 -8.08 -21.39 30.14
C ASP A 402 -8.39 -20.45 31.33
N ASP A 403 -7.36 -20.03 32.06
CA ASP A 403 -7.44 -19.11 33.20
C ASP A 403 -7.00 -17.70 32.79
N LEU A 404 -7.95 -16.96 32.19
CA LEU A 404 -7.74 -15.60 31.69
C LEU A 404 -8.43 -14.57 32.55
N HIS A 405 -7.66 -13.62 33.08
CA HIS A 405 -8.18 -12.41 33.68
C HIS A 405 -8.13 -11.25 32.67
N ILE A 406 -9.30 -10.70 32.34
CA ILE A 406 -9.41 -9.59 31.37
C ILE A 406 -9.68 -8.29 32.11
N PHE A 407 -8.76 -7.34 31.97
CA PHE A 407 -8.91 -5.99 32.49
C PHE A 407 -9.13 -5.00 31.36
N VAL A 408 -10.20 -4.22 31.47
CA VAL A 408 -10.58 -3.20 30.50
C VAL A 408 -10.35 -1.84 31.13
N HIS A 409 -9.29 -1.15 30.69
CA HIS A 409 -8.93 0.17 31.18
C HIS A 409 -9.18 1.22 30.09
N LEU A 410 -10.45 1.36 29.69
CA LEU A 410 -10.91 2.14 28.55
C LEU A 410 -12.09 3.03 28.92
N GLU A 411 -12.37 4.03 28.08
CA GLU A 411 -13.56 4.87 28.13
C GLU A 411 -14.21 5.02 26.75
N GLY A 412 -15.41 5.59 26.71
CA GLY A 412 -16.09 5.99 25.47
C GLY A 412 -16.22 4.86 24.43
N GLY A 413 -16.05 5.20 23.16
CA GLY A 413 -16.16 4.24 22.06
C GLY A 413 -15.15 3.09 22.12
N TYR A 414 -13.96 3.29 22.70
CA TYR A 414 -13.00 2.21 22.94
C TYR A 414 -13.59 1.14 23.87
N LEU A 415 -14.18 1.57 24.99
CA LEU A 415 -14.84 0.67 25.94
C LEU A 415 -16.05 -0.04 25.29
N GLN A 416 -16.86 0.70 24.54
CA GLN A 416 -18.02 0.15 23.84
C GLN A 416 -17.63 -0.97 22.85
N ALA A 417 -16.58 -0.74 22.04
CA ALA A 417 -16.10 -1.74 21.08
C ALA A 417 -15.62 -3.02 21.76
N VAL A 418 -14.89 -2.91 22.88
CA VAL A 418 -14.40 -4.07 23.64
C VAL A 418 -15.54 -4.79 24.37
N LYS A 419 -16.50 -4.07 24.96
CA LYS A 419 -17.67 -4.68 25.59
C LYS A 419 -18.48 -5.52 24.60
N ARG A 420 -18.75 -4.98 23.41
CA ARG A 420 -19.43 -5.73 22.34
C ARG A 420 -18.70 -7.02 21.96
N ALA A 421 -17.37 -6.99 21.91
CA ALA A 421 -16.59 -8.19 21.64
C ALA A 421 -16.67 -9.23 22.78
N LEU A 422 -16.78 -8.77 24.03
CA LEU A 422 -16.79 -9.61 25.23
C LEU A 422 -18.15 -10.27 25.47
N GLU A 423 -19.24 -9.56 25.24
CA GLU A 423 -20.63 -10.07 25.29
C GLU A 423 -20.77 -11.36 24.47
N ASP A 424 -20.14 -11.38 23.31
CA ASP A 424 -20.11 -12.49 22.36
C ASP A 424 -19.20 -13.68 22.76
N THR A 425 -18.42 -13.57 23.83
CA THR A 425 -17.39 -14.57 24.22
C THR A 425 -17.65 -15.27 25.55
N SER A 426 -18.61 -14.78 26.35
CA SER A 426 -18.89 -15.24 27.71
C SER A 426 -17.64 -15.29 28.59
N LEU A 427 -16.70 -14.36 28.38
CA LEU A 427 -15.49 -14.22 29.18
C LEU A 427 -15.71 -13.16 30.25
N ASP A 428 -15.41 -13.49 31.49
CA ASP A 428 -15.45 -12.53 32.58
C ASP A 428 -14.37 -11.46 32.41
N TYR A 429 -14.73 -10.22 32.75
CA TYR A 429 -13.83 -9.09 32.67
C TYR A 429 -14.12 -8.07 33.76
N ALA A 430 -13.08 -7.32 34.15
CA ALA A 430 -13.20 -6.21 35.09
C ALA A 430 -12.87 -4.89 34.40
N VAL A 431 -13.79 -3.92 34.50
CA VAL A 431 -13.52 -2.54 34.08
C VAL A 431 -12.80 -1.83 35.22
N THR A 432 -11.64 -1.25 34.93
CA THR A 432 -10.79 -0.57 35.93
C THR A 432 -10.84 0.96 35.82
N THR A 433 -11.52 1.49 34.82
CA THR A 433 -11.65 2.93 34.59
C THR A 433 -12.84 3.51 35.37
N LYS A 434 -12.60 4.60 36.11
CA LYS A 434 -13.60 5.39 36.84
C LYS A 434 -13.65 6.80 36.22
N GLY A 435 -14.52 6.99 35.24
CA GLY A 435 -14.53 8.19 34.40
C GLY A 435 -13.47 8.08 33.31
N HIS A 436 -12.35 8.78 33.46
CA HIS A 436 -11.29 8.84 32.45
C HIS A 436 -10.07 7.97 32.80
N PRO A 437 -9.42 7.26 31.85
CA PRO A 437 -8.34 6.31 32.12
C PRO A 437 -7.14 6.90 32.85
N ARG A 438 -6.78 8.16 32.55
CA ARG A 438 -5.63 8.83 33.17
C ARG A 438 -5.90 9.43 34.55
N ASN A 439 -7.15 9.44 35.02
CA ASN A 439 -7.46 10.03 36.32
C ASN A 439 -6.93 9.14 37.45
N GLN A 440 -6.51 9.77 38.55
CA GLN A 440 -5.88 9.08 39.68
C GLN A 440 -6.73 7.91 40.22
N ASN A 441 -8.05 8.09 40.30
CA ASN A 441 -8.98 7.04 40.72
C ASN A 441 -8.97 5.80 39.81
N SER A 442 -8.88 6.00 38.49
CA SER A 442 -8.76 4.92 37.51
C SER A 442 -7.41 4.20 37.63
N LEU A 443 -6.32 4.96 37.75
CA LEU A 443 -4.97 4.41 37.89
C LEU A 443 -4.84 3.60 39.20
N GLN A 444 -5.40 4.10 40.31
CA GLN A 444 -5.42 3.40 41.59
C GLN A 444 -6.29 2.13 41.52
N SER A 445 -7.43 2.19 40.84
CA SER A 445 -8.29 1.03 40.63
C SER A 445 -7.59 -0.07 39.84
N LEU A 446 -6.88 0.29 38.76
CA LEU A 446 -6.05 -0.64 37.99
C LEU A 446 -4.93 -1.23 38.87
N GLN A 447 -4.22 -0.39 39.61
CA GLN A 447 -3.15 -0.82 40.51
C GLN A 447 -3.66 -1.85 41.54
N ASN A 448 -4.79 -1.57 42.18
CA ASN A 448 -5.36 -2.45 43.21
C ASN A 448 -5.80 -3.78 42.61
N LYS A 449 -6.49 -3.76 41.46
CA LYS A 449 -6.92 -5.00 40.79
C LYS A 449 -5.74 -5.87 40.35
N LEU A 450 -4.63 -5.26 39.93
CA LEU A 450 -3.40 -5.99 39.63
C LEU A 450 -2.78 -6.59 40.89
N LYS A 451 -2.78 -5.88 42.03
CA LYS A 451 -2.27 -6.41 43.32
C LYS A 451 -3.07 -7.62 43.82
N GLU A 452 -4.38 -7.62 43.59
CA GLU A 452 -5.27 -8.71 44.02
C GLU A 452 -4.98 -10.04 43.30
N ILE A 453 -4.61 -9.98 42.02
CA ILE A 453 -4.48 -11.18 41.17
C ILE A 453 -3.02 -11.58 40.95
N ILE A 454 -2.10 -10.61 40.85
CA ILE A 454 -0.71 -10.89 40.51
C ILE A 454 0.07 -11.24 41.76
N ASP A 455 0.49 -12.50 41.83
CA ASP A 455 1.65 -12.89 42.60
C ASP A 455 2.91 -12.18 42.06
N ARG A 456 3.53 -11.40 42.95
CA ARG A 456 4.67 -10.54 42.66
C ARG A 456 5.99 -11.30 42.59
N ASP A 457 6.00 -12.59 42.95
CA ASP A 457 7.19 -13.41 42.85
C ASP A 457 7.63 -13.59 41.39
N VAL A 458 8.94 -13.47 41.21
CA VAL A 458 9.57 -13.52 39.89
C VAL A 458 10.01 -14.95 39.61
N ASN A 459 9.25 -15.64 38.77
CA ASN A 459 9.72 -16.85 38.13
C ASN A 459 10.63 -16.49 36.95
N LEU A 460 11.95 -16.68 37.13
CA LEU A 460 12.94 -16.39 36.09
C LEU A 460 12.74 -17.21 34.81
N THR A 461 12.18 -18.42 34.92
CA THR A 461 11.87 -19.26 33.77
C THR A 461 10.73 -18.66 32.95
N GLU A 462 9.64 -18.24 33.61
CA GLU A 462 8.51 -17.56 32.95
C GLU A 462 8.93 -16.23 32.35
N LEU A 463 9.76 -15.43 33.03
CA LEU A 463 10.28 -14.17 32.52
C LEU A 463 11.11 -14.35 31.23
N ARG A 464 11.98 -15.38 31.21
CA ARG A 464 12.77 -15.73 30.02
C ARG A 464 11.87 -16.26 28.90
N GLN A 465 10.86 -17.06 29.23
CA GLN A 465 9.86 -17.51 28.28
C GLN A 465 9.12 -16.33 27.67
N ARG A 466 8.60 -15.40 28.49
CA ARG A 466 7.92 -14.20 28.03
C ARG A 466 8.80 -13.38 27.10
N SER A 467 10.07 -13.19 27.44
CA SER A 467 11.01 -12.44 26.60
C SER A 467 11.19 -13.08 25.21
N ARG A 468 11.22 -14.42 25.14
CA ARG A 468 11.24 -15.17 23.87
C ARG A 468 9.92 -15.07 23.13
N GLU A 469 8.80 -15.15 23.84
CA GLU A 469 7.46 -15.03 23.27
C GLU A 469 7.21 -13.64 22.67
N THR A 470 7.66 -12.56 23.30
CA THR A 470 7.57 -11.20 22.73
C THR A 470 8.27 -11.12 21.36
N ILE A 471 9.46 -11.71 21.21
CA ILE A 471 10.13 -11.80 19.90
C ILE A 471 9.33 -12.71 18.95
N LYS A 472 8.87 -13.88 19.43
CA LYS A 472 8.06 -14.82 18.65
C LYS A 472 6.80 -14.15 18.09
N SER A 473 6.14 -13.29 18.85
CA SER A 473 4.93 -12.57 18.42
C SER A 473 5.22 -11.70 17.20
N VAL A 474 6.30 -10.91 17.23
CA VAL A 474 6.71 -10.09 16.08
C VAL A 474 7.14 -10.97 14.90
N LEU A 475 7.94 -12.00 15.14
CA LEU A 475 8.36 -12.94 14.09
C LEU A 475 7.19 -13.69 13.46
N SER A 476 6.17 -14.04 14.24
CA SER A 476 4.99 -14.74 13.74
C SER A 476 4.15 -13.84 12.86
N TYR A 477 4.03 -12.55 13.22
CA TYR A 477 3.42 -11.53 12.37
C TYR A 477 4.20 -11.30 11.07
N GLN A 478 5.54 -11.38 11.14
CA GLN A 478 6.44 -11.10 10.03
C GLN A 478 6.64 -12.28 9.07
N PHE A 479 6.95 -13.47 9.58
CA PHE A 479 7.43 -14.66 8.85
C PHE A 479 6.53 -15.89 8.97
N ASP A 480 5.30 -15.76 9.47
CA ASP A 480 4.39 -16.86 9.80
C ASP A 480 4.75 -17.62 11.10
N CYS A 481 3.72 -18.21 11.74
CA CYS A 481 3.82 -18.80 13.08
C CYS A 481 4.78 -20.00 13.18
N HIS A 482 4.79 -20.88 12.18
CA HIS A 482 5.60 -22.10 12.17
C HIS A 482 7.10 -21.80 12.00
N ILE A 483 7.44 -20.75 11.25
CA ILE A 483 8.82 -20.28 11.10
C ILE A 483 9.27 -19.61 12.39
N ALA A 484 8.43 -18.74 12.95
CA ALA A 484 8.72 -18.09 14.24
C ALA A 484 9.04 -19.13 15.34
N GLU A 485 8.26 -20.22 15.42
CA GLU A 485 8.52 -21.33 16.35
C GLU A 485 9.92 -21.94 16.16
N LYS A 486 10.28 -22.28 14.91
CA LYS A 486 11.63 -22.80 14.58
C LYS A 486 12.74 -21.82 14.93
N MET A 487 12.51 -20.52 14.71
CA MET A 487 13.48 -19.48 15.04
C MET A 487 13.69 -19.35 16.55
N VAL A 488 12.65 -19.48 17.39
CA VAL A 488 12.78 -19.31 18.85
C VAL A 488 13.13 -20.58 19.62
N LYS A 489 12.94 -21.78 19.07
CA LYS A 489 13.20 -23.05 19.76
C LYS A 489 14.65 -23.14 20.26
N GLY A 490 14.82 -23.30 21.58
CA GLY A 490 16.12 -23.46 22.24
C GLY A 490 17.01 -22.21 22.30
N ARG A 491 16.52 -21.03 21.87
CA ARG A 491 17.34 -19.82 21.75
C ARG A 491 17.00 -18.75 22.77
N ARG A 492 18.02 -18.02 23.23
CA ARG A 492 17.88 -16.96 24.23
C ARG A 492 17.63 -15.60 23.56
N ALA A 493 16.65 -14.87 24.09
CA ALA A 493 16.39 -13.47 23.76
C ALA A 493 17.36 -12.58 24.57
N ALA A 494 17.83 -11.50 23.97
CA ALA A 494 18.72 -10.54 24.60
C ALA A 494 18.43 -9.10 24.16
N GLY A 495 18.90 -8.15 24.97
CA GLY A 495 18.83 -6.72 24.72
C GLY A 495 17.46 -6.08 24.95
N LYS A 496 17.42 -4.75 24.82
CA LYS A 496 16.25 -3.93 25.12
C LYS A 496 15.27 -3.96 23.94
N PRO A 497 13.97 -4.25 24.15
CA PRO A 497 12.97 -4.23 23.08
C PRO A 497 12.99 -2.95 22.26
N ARG A 498 12.68 -3.06 20.96
CA ARG A 498 12.63 -1.96 19.98
C ARG A 498 13.98 -1.30 19.65
N THR A 499 15.10 -1.86 20.10
CA THR A 499 16.46 -1.35 19.81
C THR A 499 17.25 -2.36 18.96
N GLU A 500 18.36 -1.92 18.35
CA GLU A 500 19.27 -2.82 17.62
C GLU A 500 19.87 -3.92 18.49
N ARG A 501 19.89 -3.73 19.82
CA ARG A 501 20.34 -4.76 20.77
C ARG A 501 19.29 -5.85 20.95
N TRP A 502 18.04 -5.65 20.54
CA TRP A 502 16.97 -6.64 20.64
C TRP A 502 17.20 -7.75 19.63
N ARG A 503 17.67 -8.90 20.11
CA ARG A 503 18.06 -10.01 19.24
C ARG A 503 17.73 -11.35 19.86
N LEU A 504 17.72 -12.35 19.00
CA LEU A 504 17.55 -13.74 19.38
C LEU A 504 18.78 -14.51 18.93
N SER A 505 19.78 -14.57 19.82
CA SER A 505 21.06 -15.24 19.55
C SER A 505 21.62 -14.82 18.17
N GLU A 506 21.99 -15.77 17.31
CA GLU A 506 22.46 -15.52 15.93
C GLU A 506 21.36 -15.73 14.87
N THR A 507 20.09 -15.69 15.26
CA THR A 507 18.96 -15.95 14.36
C THR A 507 18.40 -14.67 13.78
N VAL A 508 18.09 -13.68 14.62
CA VAL A 508 17.49 -12.41 14.18
C VAL A 508 17.95 -11.24 15.06
N GLN A 509 17.93 -10.05 14.49
CA GLN A 509 18.19 -8.77 15.17
C GLN A 509 17.13 -7.75 14.76
N PHE A 510 16.60 -6.98 15.70
CA PHE A 510 15.61 -5.94 15.40
C PHE A 510 16.28 -4.71 14.78
N PHE A 511 15.72 -4.19 13.70
CA PHE A 511 16.22 -3.01 12.98
C PHE A 511 15.21 -1.87 13.20
N PRO A 512 15.46 -0.92 14.13
CA PRO A 512 14.52 0.14 14.47
C PRO A 512 14.11 1.02 13.30
N GLU A 513 14.94 1.16 12.28
CA GLU A 513 14.71 1.94 11.06
C GLU A 513 13.58 1.36 10.19
N ILE A 514 13.37 0.04 10.21
CA ILE A 514 12.27 -0.61 9.49
C ILE A 514 11.17 -1.15 10.43
N GLY A 515 11.45 -1.24 11.74
CA GLY A 515 10.50 -1.72 12.73
C GLY A 515 10.27 -3.24 12.71
N PHE A 516 11.21 -4.01 12.15
CA PHE A 516 11.10 -5.46 12.00
C PHE A 516 12.42 -6.18 12.36
N PHE A 517 12.33 -7.49 12.52
CA PHE A 517 13.51 -8.34 12.71
C PHE A 517 14.16 -8.66 11.37
N VAL A 518 15.48 -8.48 11.29
CA VAL A 518 16.30 -8.90 10.16
C VAL A 518 16.97 -10.24 10.50
N PRO A 519 16.85 -11.26 9.62
CA PRO A 519 17.56 -12.52 9.79
C PRO A 519 19.07 -12.30 9.83
N LEU A 520 19.72 -12.91 10.82
CA LEU A 520 21.16 -13.16 10.85
C LEU A 520 21.44 -14.49 10.13
N LEU A 521 22.71 -14.89 9.97
CA LEU A 521 23.08 -16.05 9.15
C LEU A 521 22.29 -17.33 9.50
N LYS A 522 22.22 -17.74 10.77
CA LYS A 522 21.44 -18.93 11.19
C LYS A 522 19.95 -18.77 10.94
N GLY A 523 19.41 -17.55 11.05
CA GLY A 523 18.01 -17.28 10.71
C GLY A 523 17.76 -17.35 9.20
N ALA A 524 18.72 -16.90 8.39
CA ALA A 524 18.65 -16.99 6.95
C ALA A 524 18.72 -18.45 6.47
N GLU A 525 19.55 -19.28 7.09
CA GLU A 525 19.56 -20.72 6.84
C GLU A 525 18.18 -21.35 7.09
N LEU A 526 17.50 -20.98 8.19
CA LEU A 526 16.14 -21.44 8.49
C LEU A 526 15.11 -20.98 7.45
N LEU A 527 15.28 -19.77 6.88
CA LEU A 527 14.41 -19.24 5.83
C LEU A 527 14.73 -19.80 4.44
N SER A 528 15.92 -20.37 4.24
CA SER A 528 16.45 -20.69 2.90
C SER A 528 15.55 -21.65 2.12
N ASN A 529 14.83 -22.55 2.79
CA ASN A 529 13.92 -23.49 2.14
C ASN A 529 12.45 -23.09 2.19
N THR A 530 12.16 -21.85 2.57
CA THR A 530 10.79 -21.34 2.75
C THR A 530 10.38 -20.39 1.62
N GLY A 531 9.15 -19.89 1.64
CA GLY A 531 8.67 -18.85 0.72
C GLY A 531 9.39 -17.51 0.87
N TRP A 532 10.14 -17.29 1.96
CA TRP A 532 10.83 -16.03 2.27
C TRP A 532 12.21 -15.90 1.62
N ALA A 533 12.59 -16.85 0.77
CA ALA A 533 13.85 -16.84 0.03
C ALA A 533 13.65 -16.46 -1.44
N VAL A 534 14.53 -15.59 -1.92
CA VAL A 534 14.64 -15.18 -3.32
C VAL A 534 15.97 -15.69 -3.87
N ASP A 535 15.91 -16.46 -4.95
CA ASP A 535 17.08 -16.97 -5.66
C ASP A 535 17.65 -15.86 -6.54
N LEU A 536 18.96 -15.66 -6.43
CA LEU A 536 19.72 -14.67 -7.17
C LEU A 536 20.72 -15.35 -8.09
N ASN A 537 20.84 -14.84 -9.31
CA ASN A 537 21.80 -15.34 -10.30
C ASN A 537 23.24 -14.89 -10.04
N LYS A 538 23.44 -13.82 -9.25
CA LYS A 538 24.75 -13.27 -8.90
C LYS A 538 24.74 -12.54 -7.56
N HIS A 539 25.92 -12.33 -6.99
CA HIS A 539 26.09 -11.53 -5.78
C HIS A 539 25.85 -10.03 -6.07
N PRO A 540 24.99 -9.34 -5.31
CA PRO A 540 24.81 -7.90 -5.47
C PRO A 540 26.02 -7.15 -4.97
N LYS A 541 26.46 -6.13 -5.72
CA LYS A 541 27.55 -5.23 -5.32
C LYS A 541 27.02 -4.01 -4.55
N ASP A 542 25.88 -3.48 -4.98
CA ASP A 542 25.28 -2.27 -4.42
C ASP A 542 24.40 -2.52 -3.20
N ARG A 543 23.91 -1.46 -2.55
CA ARG A 543 22.94 -1.54 -1.45
C ARG A 543 21.51 -1.83 -1.93
N LEU A 544 21.24 -1.68 -3.21
CA LEU A 544 19.95 -1.94 -3.83
C LEU A 544 20.06 -3.22 -4.69
N LEU A 545 19.00 -4.03 -4.65
CA LEU A 545 18.86 -5.21 -5.47
C LEU A 545 18.10 -4.83 -6.74
N GLN A 546 18.67 -5.13 -7.91
CA GLN A 546 18.03 -4.90 -9.21
C GLN A 546 17.23 -6.13 -9.67
N GLY A 547 16.16 -5.90 -10.44
CA GLY A 547 15.27 -6.94 -10.95
C GLY A 547 15.97 -8.05 -11.72
N ASN A 548 16.88 -7.69 -12.64
CA ASN A 548 17.69 -8.63 -13.44
C ASN A 548 18.58 -9.60 -12.62
N MET A 549 18.69 -9.40 -11.30
CA MET A 549 19.41 -10.30 -10.40
C MET A 549 18.55 -11.46 -9.91
N VAL A 550 17.23 -11.36 -10.02
CA VAL A 550 16.29 -12.36 -9.49
C VAL A 550 16.12 -13.49 -10.48
N GLU A 551 16.51 -14.68 -10.05
CA GLU A 551 16.28 -15.91 -10.81
C GLU A 551 14.90 -16.47 -10.51
N LYS A 552 14.53 -16.53 -9.22
CA LYS A 552 13.28 -17.16 -8.79
C LYS A 552 12.75 -16.62 -7.47
N THR A 553 11.43 -16.54 -7.37
CA THR A 553 10.69 -16.27 -6.13
C THR A 553 9.78 -17.46 -5.82
N ARG A 554 9.62 -17.79 -4.53
CA ARG A 554 8.87 -18.98 -4.06
C ARG A 554 7.49 -18.68 -3.48
N ARG A 555 7.20 -17.40 -3.22
CA ARG A 555 5.96 -16.86 -2.66
C ARG A 555 5.77 -15.46 -3.23
N ASN A 556 4.53 -14.96 -3.17
CA ASN A 556 4.20 -13.54 -3.37
C ASN A 556 4.52 -12.74 -2.10
N LEU A 557 5.75 -12.24 -1.98
CA LEU A 557 6.16 -11.28 -0.96
C LEU A 557 5.48 -9.95 -1.26
N HIS A 558 5.05 -9.25 -0.21
CA HIS A 558 4.49 -7.91 -0.33
C HIS A 558 5.59 -6.85 -0.22
N SER A 559 5.32 -5.66 -0.74
CA SER A 559 6.18 -4.49 -0.52
C SER A 559 6.42 -4.24 0.99
N GLY A 560 7.66 -3.91 1.34
CA GLY A 560 8.13 -3.67 2.69
C GLY A 560 8.38 -4.93 3.54
N GLU A 561 8.06 -6.14 3.06
CA GLU A 561 8.41 -7.37 3.75
C GLU A 561 9.92 -7.65 3.69
N VAL A 562 10.47 -8.23 4.76
CA VAL A 562 11.87 -8.67 4.81
C VAL A 562 11.97 -10.07 4.21
N PHE A 563 12.97 -10.30 3.37
CA PHE A 563 13.28 -11.57 2.75
C PHE A 563 14.80 -11.83 2.76
N ILE A 564 15.20 -13.05 2.40
CA ILE A 564 16.61 -13.38 2.21
C ILE A 564 16.93 -13.61 0.73
N GLY A 565 18.07 -13.11 0.28
CA GLY A 565 18.64 -13.41 -1.02
C GLY A 565 19.64 -14.55 -0.90
N ARG A 566 19.60 -15.49 -1.84
CA ARG A 566 20.52 -16.64 -1.86
C ARG A 566 21.10 -16.87 -3.25
N VAL A 567 22.36 -17.27 -3.29
CA VAL A 567 23.09 -17.67 -4.50
C VAL A 567 23.50 -19.12 -4.30
N HIS A 568 23.26 -19.99 -5.30
CA HIS A 568 23.52 -21.44 -5.19
C HIS A 568 22.94 -22.06 -3.91
N LYS A 569 21.69 -21.71 -3.56
CA LYS A 569 20.96 -22.14 -2.35
C LYS A 569 21.58 -21.72 -1.00
N ARG A 570 22.65 -20.91 -0.99
CA ARG A 570 23.25 -20.36 0.24
C ARG A 570 22.80 -18.92 0.46
N PRO A 571 22.31 -18.56 1.65
CA PRO A 571 21.92 -17.19 1.94
C PRO A 571 23.15 -16.27 1.87
N VAL A 572 23.02 -15.14 1.18
CA VAL A 572 24.10 -14.14 1.02
C VAL A 572 23.71 -12.77 1.58
N LEU A 573 22.41 -12.53 1.78
CA LEU A 573 21.89 -11.27 2.31
C LEU A 573 20.49 -11.40 2.90
N ALA A 574 20.10 -10.41 3.70
CA ALA A 574 18.71 -10.06 3.97
C ALA A 574 18.40 -8.67 3.39
N ALA A 575 17.20 -8.53 2.83
CA ALA A 575 16.72 -7.30 2.20
C ALA A 575 15.26 -7.03 2.53
N GLN A 576 14.84 -5.78 2.39
CA GLN A 576 13.45 -5.36 2.39
C GLN A 576 12.96 -5.26 0.95
N ALA A 577 11.81 -5.87 0.64
CA ALA A 577 11.17 -5.76 -0.66
C ALA A 577 10.69 -4.32 -0.90
N LEU A 578 11.00 -3.73 -2.06
CA LEU A 578 10.43 -2.46 -2.51
C LEU A 578 9.17 -2.69 -3.36
N VAL A 579 9.12 -3.81 -4.07
CA VAL A 579 8.00 -4.22 -4.92
C VAL A 579 7.55 -5.64 -4.58
N PRO A 580 6.33 -6.06 -4.98
CA PRO A 580 5.89 -7.44 -4.85
C PRO A 580 6.80 -8.43 -5.58
N SER A 581 6.95 -9.66 -5.07
CA SER A 581 7.89 -10.64 -5.66
C SER A 581 7.47 -11.21 -7.01
N ASP A 582 6.20 -11.21 -7.36
CA ASP A 582 5.72 -11.49 -8.71
C ASP A 582 6.26 -10.44 -9.69
N LYS A 583 6.41 -9.19 -9.22
CA LYS A 583 7.01 -8.10 -9.99
C LYS A 583 8.52 -8.09 -9.98
N MET A 584 9.15 -8.63 -8.95
CA MET A 584 10.61 -8.80 -8.91
C MET A 584 11.14 -9.64 -10.06
N ARG A 585 10.43 -10.74 -10.41
CA ARG A 585 10.85 -11.68 -11.46
C ARG A 585 10.89 -11.06 -12.85
N ASN A 586 9.96 -10.15 -13.12
CA ASN A 586 9.77 -9.58 -14.45
C ASN A 586 10.43 -8.21 -14.58
N ALA A 587 10.97 -7.65 -13.49
CA ALA A 587 11.63 -6.35 -13.51
C ALA A 587 13.00 -6.43 -14.20
N ARG A 588 13.29 -5.48 -15.11
CA ARG A 588 14.55 -5.42 -15.85
C ARG A 588 15.62 -4.73 -15.02
N LYS A 589 15.57 -3.40 -14.94
CA LYS A 589 16.57 -2.57 -14.22
C LYS A 589 16.01 -1.91 -12.96
N LEU A 590 14.74 -2.17 -12.62
CA LEU A 590 14.11 -1.57 -11.45
C LEU A 590 14.80 -2.01 -10.15
N ASN A 591 14.93 -1.08 -9.20
CA ASN A 591 15.31 -1.42 -7.83
C ASN A 591 14.14 -2.12 -7.14
N ILE A 592 14.35 -3.38 -6.78
CA ILE A 592 13.30 -4.25 -6.24
C ILE A 592 13.43 -4.51 -4.75
N GLY A 593 14.59 -4.21 -4.16
CA GLY A 593 14.85 -4.47 -2.76
C GLY A 593 15.99 -3.63 -2.21
N LYS A 594 15.91 -3.31 -0.92
CA LYS A 594 16.96 -2.62 -0.16
C LYS A 594 17.68 -3.59 0.75
N ILE A 595 18.98 -3.76 0.56
CA ILE A 595 19.80 -4.68 1.37
C ILE A 595 19.96 -4.11 2.78
N LEU A 596 19.60 -4.92 3.76
CA LEU A 596 19.68 -4.61 5.18
C LEU A 596 20.93 -5.23 5.82
N LYS A 597 21.28 -6.44 5.37
CA LYS A 597 22.43 -7.18 5.91
C LYS A 597 23.04 -8.09 4.84
N ARG A 598 24.36 -8.19 4.83
CA ARG A 598 25.14 -9.17 4.05
C ARG A 598 25.70 -10.24 5.00
N TYR A 599 25.85 -11.46 4.50
CA TYR A 599 26.39 -12.59 5.26
C TYR A 599 27.80 -12.95 4.84
#